data_AF-A0A3C0N5N5-F1
#
_entry.id   AF-A0A3C0N5N5-F1
#
_cell.length_a   1.000
_cell.length_b   1.000
_cell.length_c   1.000
_cell.angle_alpha   90.00
_cell.angle_beta   90.00
_cell.angle_gamma   90.00
#
_symmetry.space_group_name_H-M   'P 1'
#
loop_
_entity.id
_entity.type
_entity.pdbx_description
1 polymer ?
#
loop_
_entity_poly.entity_id
_entity_poly.type
_entity_poly.pdbx_seq_one_letter_code
_entity_poly.pdbx_strand_id
1 'polypeptide(L)'
;MDSLFLTPAADTATSGWQGSLQLKFAYHDGQTLQTHAQVQAPLKVQRSFYPEGQAVCHSVVLHTAGGIVGGDRLSQNIHLEALAHALITTAAASKVYGRGAKPCHLPEARQT
;
A
#
# COMPACT_ATOMS: atom_id res chain seq x y z
N MET A 1 25.48 -13.08 -42.91
CA MET A 1 25.40 -11.60 -42.89
C MET A 1 24.14 -11.27 -42.13
N ASP A 2 24.37 -10.76 -40.93
CA ASP A 2 23.71 -11.17 -39.70
C ASP A 2 22.38 -10.49 -39.43
N SER A 3 21.40 -11.32 -39.10
CA SER A 3 20.08 -10.91 -38.64
C SER A 3 20.14 -10.57 -37.16
N LEU A 4 20.39 -9.30 -36.84
CA LEU A 4 20.28 -8.77 -35.48
C LEU A 4 18.82 -8.43 -35.18
N PHE A 5 18.03 -9.44 -34.82
CA PHE A 5 16.80 -9.19 -34.09
C PHE A 5 17.18 -8.69 -32.70
N LEU A 6 16.91 -7.41 -32.41
CA LEU A 6 16.93 -6.91 -31.03
C LEU A 6 15.86 -7.67 -30.26
N THR A 7 16.28 -8.60 -29.40
CA THR A 7 15.45 -9.14 -28.34
C THR A 7 14.95 -7.95 -27.51
N PRO A 8 13.64 -7.75 -27.31
CA PRO A 8 13.19 -6.72 -26.39
C PRO A 8 13.82 -7.04 -25.03
N ALA A 9 14.50 -6.03 -24.45
CA ALA A 9 15.04 -6.13 -23.12
C ALA A 9 13.94 -6.67 -22.21
N ALA A 10 14.20 -7.82 -21.58
CA ALA A 10 13.30 -8.41 -20.61
C ALA A 10 12.89 -7.29 -19.64
N ASP A 11 11.58 -7.06 -19.51
CA ASP A 11 11.01 -6.17 -18.50
C ASP A 11 11.57 -6.68 -17.17
N THR A 12 12.64 -6.06 -16.69
CA THR A 12 13.22 -6.35 -15.38
C THR A 12 12.11 -6.00 -14.43
N ALA A 13 11.34 -7.02 -14.03
CA ALA A 13 10.32 -6.93 -13.02
C ALA A 13 11.02 -6.47 -11.76
N THR A 14 11.12 -5.16 -11.58
CA THR A 14 11.53 -4.56 -10.33
C THR A 14 10.49 -5.04 -9.33
N SER A 15 10.91 -5.95 -8.44
CA SER A 15 10.04 -6.50 -7.41
C SER A 15 9.51 -5.33 -6.58
N GLY A 16 8.28 -4.91 -6.90
CA GLY A 16 7.60 -3.87 -6.13
C GLY A 16 7.38 -4.32 -4.71
N TRP A 17 7.08 -3.35 -3.85
CA TRP A 17 6.74 -3.61 -2.46
C TRP A 17 5.56 -4.56 -2.35
N GLN A 18 5.67 -5.54 -1.47
CA GLN A 18 4.57 -6.44 -1.11
C GLN A 18 4.18 -6.16 0.34
N GLY A 19 3.46 -5.07 0.56
CA GLY A 19 3.02 -4.64 1.88
C GLY A 19 1.72 -5.31 2.29
N SER A 20 1.63 -5.72 3.54
CA SER A 20 0.39 -6.25 4.11
C SER A 20 0.18 -5.73 5.53
N LEU A 21 -1.07 -5.45 5.86
CA LEU A 21 -1.49 -5.04 7.19
C LEU A 21 -2.73 -5.86 7.57
N GLN A 22 -2.68 -6.52 8.71
CA GLN A 22 -3.84 -7.21 9.29
C GLN A 22 -4.10 -6.66 10.67
N LEU A 23 -5.30 -6.13 10.90
CA LEU A 23 -5.73 -5.57 12.17
C LEU A 23 -6.98 -6.29 12.67
N LYS A 24 -7.06 -6.52 13.98
CA LYS A 24 -8.29 -6.94 14.64
C LYS A 24 -8.60 -6.05 15.83
N PHE A 25 -9.88 -5.72 15.98
CA PHE A 25 -10.39 -4.91 17.07
C PHE A 25 -11.51 -5.67 17.79
N ALA A 26 -11.42 -5.74 19.12
CA ALA A 26 -12.40 -6.42 19.96
C ALA A 26 -12.86 -5.52 21.10
N TYR A 27 -14.11 -5.67 21.51
CA TYR A 27 -14.68 -4.96 22.65
C TYR A 27 -14.59 -5.82 23.91
N HIS A 28 -14.02 -5.26 24.98
CA HIS A 28 -13.85 -5.91 26.27
C HIS A 28 -14.10 -4.89 27.39
N ASP A 29 -14.99 -5.19 28.33
CA ASP A 29 -15.24 -4.40 29.54
C ASP A 29 -15.36 -2.87 29.33
N GLY A 30 -16.14 -2.43 28.33
CA GLY A 30 -16.30 -0.98 28.08
C GLY A 30 -15.27 -0.37 27.13
N GLN A 31 -14.30 -1.15 26.67
CA GLN A 31 -13.17 -0.68 25.88
C GLN A 31 -13.06 -1.43 24.55
N THR A 32 -12.84 -0.71 23.46
CA THR A 32 -12.39 -1.35 22.21
C THR A 32 -10.87 -1.42 22.22
N LEU A 33 -10.29 -2.58 21.95
CA LEU A 33 -8.84 -2.81 21.89
C LEU A 33 -8.42 -3.29 20.50
N GLN A 34 -7.25 -2.85 20.03
CA GLN A 34 -6.57 -3.50 18.91
C GLN A 34 -5.90 -4.78 19.40
N THR A 35 -6.58 -5.91 19.26
CA THR A 35 -6.13 -7.22 19.79
C THR A 35 -5.12 -7.92 18.90
N HIS A 36 -5.02 -7.53 17.63
CA HIS A 36 -4.06 -8.10 16.69
C HIS A 36 -3.55 -7.05 15.72
N ALA A 37 -2.24 -7.11 15.43
CA ALA A 37 -1.60 -6.36 14.37
C ALA A 37 -0.46 -7.19 13.75
N GLN A 38 -0.65 -7.63 12.52
CA GLN A 38 0.41 -8.18 11.68
C GLN A 38 0.75 -7.16 10.60
N VAL A 39 2.04 -6.83 10.47
CA VAL A 39 2.51 -5.72 9.63
C VAL A 39 3.69 -6.18 8.80
N GLN A 40 3.61 -5.91 7.50
CA GLN A 40 4.69 -6.08 6.55
C GLN A 40 4.98 -4.76 5.86
N ALA A 41 6.27 -4.41 5.80
CA ALA A 41 6.72 -3.20 5.12
C ALA A 41 6.22 -3.17 3.66
N PRO A 42 5.85 -1.99 3.13
CA PRO A 42 6.09 -0.65 3.66
C PRO A 42 4.95 -0.10 4.53
N LEU A 43 4.01 -0.93 5.00
CA LEU A 43 2.95 -0.49 5.92
C LEU A 43 3.45 -0.49 7.37
N LYS A 44 2.94 0.44 8.18
CA LYS A 44 3.05 0.48 9.64
C LYS A 44 1.75 0.95 10.27
N VAL A 45 1.55 0.61 11.53
CA VAL A 45 0.45 1.13 12.36
C VAL A 45 1.04 1.78 13.60
N GLN A 46 0.55 2.97 13.95
CA GLN A 46 0.86 3.62 15.22
C GLN A 46 0.14 2.92 16.37
N ARG A 47 0.68 3.06 17.58
CA ARG A 47 0.00 2.58 18.79
C ARG A 47 -1.37 3.24 18.89
N SER A 48 -2.40 2.43 19.16
CA SER A 48 -3.77 2.91 19.32
C SER A 48 -3.89 3.90 20.48
N PHE A 49 -4.78 4.88 20.31
CA PHE A 49 -5.09 5.92 21.28
C PHE A 49 -6.59 6.22 21.30
N TYR A 50 -7.06 6.98 22.29
CA TYR A 50 -8.49 7.06 22.66
C TYR A 50 -8.93 8.50 22.96
N PRO A 51 -8.98 9.38 21.95
CA PRO A 51 -9.32 10.79 22.16
C PRO A 51 -10.79 11.00 22.54
N GLU A 52 -11.68 10.10 22.11
CA GLU A 52 -13.13 10.14 22.40
C GLU A 52 -13.53 9.26 23.60
N GLY A 53 -12.53 8.73 24.32
CA GLY A 53 -12.72 7.79 25.41
C GLY A 53 -12.53 6.33 24.98
N GLN A 54 -12.65 5.44 25.96
CA GLN A 54 -12.12 4.09 25.88
C GLN A 54 -12.91 3.15 24.95
N ALA A 55 -14.16 3.50 24.68
CA ALA A 55 -15.06 2.76 23.79
C ALA A 55 -14.65 2.84 22.31
N VAL A 56 -13.97 3.91 21.87
CA VAL A 56 -13.60 4.12 20.46
C VAL A 56 -12.07 4.10 20.30
N CYS A 57 -11.57 3.08 19.60
CA CYS A 57 -10.14 2.88 19.38
C CYS A 57 -9.67 3.62 18.12
N HIS A 58 -8.75 4.57 18.25
CA HIS A 58 -8.18 5.28 17.10
C HIS A 58 -6.83 4.68 16.73
N SER A 59 -6.66 4.34 15.45
CA SER A 59 -5.41 3.82 14.90
C SER A 59 -5.03 4.58 13.63
N VAL A 60 -3.74 4.87 13.47
CA VAL A 60 -3.19 5.55 12.29
C VAL A 60 -2.29 4.57 11.53
N VAL A 61 -2.57 4.41 10.23
CA VAL A 61 -1.76 3.63 9.30
C VAL A 61 -0.79 4.55 8.56
N LEU A 62 0.42 4.05 8.34
CA LEU A 62 1.50 4.76 7.68
C LEU A 62 2.01 3.93 6.51
N HIS A 63 2.22 4.59 5.38
CA HIS A 63 3.02 4.05 4.30
C HIS A 63 4.41 4.70 4.37
N THR A 64 5.43 3.92 4.71
CA THR A 64 6.77 4.46 5.00
C THR A 64 7.66 4.62 3.76
N ALA A 65 7.21 4.15 2.58
CA ALA A 65 7.94 4.39 1.34
C ALA A 65 7.67 5.80 0.79
N GLY A 66 8.55 6.29 -0.09
CA GLY A 66 8.43 7.60 -0.74
C GLY A 66 7.26 7.75 -1.74
N GLY A 67 6.43 6.70 -1.86
CA GLY A 67 5.24 6.61 -2.68
C GLY A 67 5.10 5.22 -3.29
N ILE A 68 3.99 5.02 -3.99
CA ILE A 68 3.61 3.76 -4.62
C ILE A 68 3.98 3.85 -6.10
N VAL A 69 4.73 2.88 -6.59
CA VAL A 69 5.15 2.79 -8.00
C VAL A 69 4.50 1.60 -8.70
N GLY A 70 4.66 1.53 -10.02
CA GLY A 70 4.21 0.39 -10.81
C GLY A 70 4.87 -0.91 -10.35
N GLY A 71 4.06 -1.89 -9.95
CA GLY A 71 4.53 -3.18 -9.43
C GLY A 71 4.34 -3.35 -7.93
N ASP A 72 4.12 -2.27 -7.18
CA ASP A 72 3.80 -2.35 -5.75
C ASP A 72 2.42 -2.97 -5.52
N ARG A 73 2.31 -3.79 -4.47
CA ARG A 73 1.07 -4.40 -4.01
C ARG A 73 0.95 -4.23 -2.50
N LEU A 74 -0.05 -3.46 -2.09
CA LEU A 74 -0.37 -3.20 -0.68
C LEU A 74 -1.75 -3.79 -0.37
N SER A 75 -1.86 -4.53 0.73
CA SER A 75 -3.13 -5.08 1.22
C SER A 75 -3.38 -4.67 2.67
N GLN A 76 -4.64 -4.36 2.98
CA GLN A 76 -5.09 -4.04 4.33
C GLN A 76 -6.32 -4.89 4.64
N ASN A 77 -6.21 -5.79 5.61
CA ASN A 77 -7.29 -6.60 6.12
C ASN A 77 -7.62 -6.13 7.54
N ILE A 78 -8.87 -5.73 7.77
CA ILE A 78 -9.31 -5.14 9.03
C ILE A 78 -10.55 -5.89 9.48
N HIS A 79 -10.48 -6.47 10.67
CA HIS A 79 -11.60 -7.16 11.31
C HIS A 79 -12.07 -6.39 12.53
N LEU A 80 -13.38 -6.13 12.58
CA LEU A 80 -14.04 -5.48 13.70
C LEU A 80 -15.01 -6.50 14.31
N GLU A 81 -14.75 -6.92 15.54
CA GLU A 81 -15.62 -7.85 16.26
C GLU A 81 -16.89 -7.14 16.75
N ALA A 82 -17.86 -7.90 17.24
CA ALA A 82 -19.11 -7.36 17.76
C ALA A 82 -18.85 -6.29 18.84
N LEU A 83 -19.62 -5.21 18.79
CA LEU A 83 -19.57 -4.07 19.72
C LEU A 83 -18.28 -3.24 19.68
N ALA A 84 -17.25 -3.66 18.92
CA ALA A 84 -16.01 -2.90 18.79
C ALA A 84 -16.22 -1.67 17.92
N HIS A 85 -15.69 -0.53 18.35
CA HIS A 85 -15.72 0.73 17.60
C HIS A 85 -14.28 1.18 17.32
N ALA A 86 -13.94 1.35 16.05
CA ALA A 86 -12.60 1.76 15.64
C ALA A 86 -12.66 2.89 14.61
N LEU A 87 -11.80 3.90 14.79
CA LEU A 87 -11.50 4.90 13.78
C LEU A 87 -10.10 4.65 13.24
N ILE A 88 -10.01 4.40 11.94
CA ILE A 88 -8.75 4.09 11.27
C ILE A 88 -8.50 5.18 10.23
N THR A 89 -7.35 5.84 10.33
CA THR A 89 -6.96 6.90 9.40
C THR A 89 -5.54 6.66 8.89
N THR A 90 -5.14 7.39 7.85
CA THR A 90 -3.76 7.41 7.36
C THR A 90 -3.13 8.75 7.67
N ALA A 91 -1.87 8.76 8.13
CA ALA A 91 -1.19 10.01 8.50
C ALA A 91 -1.06 11.00 7.32
N ALA A 92 -1.00 10.49 6.08
CA ALA A 92 -0.92 11.29 4.87
C ALA A 92 -1.49 10.53 3.67
N ALA A 93 -1.84 11.27 2.63
CA ALA A 93 -2.17 10.69 1.33
C ALA A 93 -0.93 10.00 0.73
N SER A 94 -1.12 8.81 0.16
CA SER A 94 -0.06 8.11 -0.55
C SER A 94 0.17 8.73 -1.92
N LYS A 95 1.42 9.09 -2.22
CA LYS A 95 1.82 9.56 -3.54
C LYS A 95 1.90 8.37 -4.50
N VAL A 96 1.14 8.40 -5.59
CA VAL A 96 1.15 7.34 -6.61
C VAL A 96 1.87 7.88 -7.85
N TYR A 97 2.90 7.16 -8.30
CA TYR A 97 3.64 7.52 -9.51
C TYR A 97 3.11 6.74 -10.71
N GLY A 98 2.86 7.45 -11.81
CA GLY A 98 2.46 6.83 -13.07
C GLY A 98 3.57 5.98 -13.68
N ARG A 99 3.19 4.99 -14.50
CA ARG A 99 4.17 4.28 -15.33
C ARG A 99 4.79 5.29 -16.30
N GLY A 100 6.13 5.31 -16.39
CA GLY A 100 6.82 6.11 -17.39
C GLY A 100 6.27 5.78 -18.78
N ALA A 101 5.99 6.82 -19.58
CA ALA A 101 5.54 6.62 -20.95
C ALA A 101 6.52 5.69 -21.66
N LYS A 102 6.02 4.60 -22.26
CA LYS A 102 6.84 3.85 -23.23
C LYS A 102 7.22 4.85 -24.32
N PRO A 103 8.50 4.93 -24.76
CA PRO A 103 8.84 5.75 -25.89
C PRO A 103 7.93 5.36 -27.05
N CYS A 104 7.07 6.29 -27.46
CA CYS A 104 6.23 6.12 -28.63
C CYS A 104 7.20 6.04 -29.81
N HIS A 105 7.37 4.85 -30.38
CA HIS A 105 8.14 4.71 -31.61
C HIS A 105 7.35 5.44 -32.70
N LEU A 106 7.73 6.68 -32.99
CA LEU A 106 7.25 7.37 -34.18
C LEU A 106 7.80 6.60 -35.38
N PRO A 107 6.96 6.15 -36.31
CA PRO A 107 7.44 5.61 -37.57
C PRO A 107 8.23 6.72 -38.28
N GLU A 108 9.44 6.38 -38.70
CA GLU A 108 10.34 7.29 -39.40
C GLU A 108 9.61 7.87 -40.62
N ALA A 109 9.48 9.20 -40.68
CA ALA A 109 8.82 9.87 -41.78
C ALA A 109 9.62 9.61 -43.06
N ARG A 110 9.07 8.79 -43.96
CA ARG A 110 9.62 8.57 -45.30
C ARG A 110 9.63 9.91 -46.04
N GLN A 111 10.80 10.49 -46.21
CA GLN A 111 11.02 11.62 -47.12
C GLN A 111 10.93 11.08 -48.56
N THR A 112 10.02 11.65 -49.35
CA THR A 112 9.90 11.48 -50.80
C THR A 112 10.57 12.63 -51.52
#